data_AF-A0A351RWM9-F1
#
_entry.id   AF-A0A351RWM9-F1
#
_cell.length_a   1.000
_cell.length_b   1.000
_cell.length_c   1.000
_cell.angle_alpha   90.00
_cell.angle_beta   90.00
_cell.angle_gamma   90.00
#
_symmetry.space_group_name_H-M   'P 1'
#
loop_
_entity.id
_entity.type
_entity.pdbx_description
1 polymer ?
#
loop_
_entity_poly.entity_id
_entity_poly.type
_entity_poly.pdbx_seq_one_letter_code
_entity_poly.pdbx_strand_id
1 'polypeptide(L)' 'EEVYLWEYQTLSDVQKRLPYFIEHVYNQKRLHSSLGYRPPDEFERMHLKIQKTCLIALT' A
#
# COMPACT_ATOMS: atom_id res chain seq x y z
N GLU A 1 8.95 -4.35 -11.92
CA GLU A 1 8.03 -4.91 -10.91
C GLU A 1 8.83 -5.74 -9.90
N GLU A 2 8.64 -5.51 -8.59
CA GLU A 2 9.43 -6.17 -7.54
C GLU A 2 9.19 -7.69 -7.41
N VAL A 3 8.03 -8.18 -7.87
CA VAL A 3 7.71 -9.62 -7.86
C VAL A 3 8.66 -10.40 -8.78
N TYR A 4 9.11 -9.79 -9.87
CA TYR A 4 10.05 -10.40 -10.83
C TYR A 4 11.53 -10.15 -10.47
N LEU A 5 11.82 -9.33 -9.47
CA LEU A 5 13.18 -9.01 -9.02
C LEU A 5 13.67 -9.97 -7.92
N TRP A 6 12.75 -10.69 -7.28
CA TRP A 6 13.08 -11.65 -6.23
C TRP A 6 13.13 -13.06 -6.81
N GLU A 7 14.28 -13.71 -6.67
CA GLU A 7 14.53 -15.09 -7.09
C GLU A 7 13.87 -16.10 -6.13
N TYR A 8 12.55 -16.04 -6.00
CA TYR A 8 11.81 -17.01 -5.19
C TYR A 8 11.95 -18.40 -5.81
N GLN A 9 12.50 -19.35 -5.05
CA GLN A 9 12.66 -20.73 -5.49
C GLN A 9 11.53 -21.63 -4.97
N THR A 10 10.97 -21.29 -3.80
CA THR A 10 9.94 -22.09 -3.14
C THR A 10 8.77 -21.25 -2.64
N LEU A 11 7.63 -21.90 -2.38
CA LEU A 11 6.48 -21.28 -1.71
C LEU A 11 6.84 -20.77 -0.30
N SER A 12 7.77 -21.43 0.39
CA SER A 12 8.23 -20.98 1.70
C SER A 12 8.94 -19.63 1.62
N ASP A 13 9.72 -19.39 0.57
CA ASP A 13 10.43 -18.11 0.37
C ASP A 13 9.44 -16.97 0.13
N VAL A 14 8.38 -17.25 -0.64
CA VAL A 14 7.27 -16.30 -0.83
C VAL A 14 6.59 -16.01 0.51
N GLN A 15 6.21 -17.04 1.27
CA GLN A 15 5.54 -16.88 2.56
C GLN A 15 6.37 -16.07 3.56
N LYS A 16 7.69 -16.30 3.62
CA LYS A 16 8.60 -15.54 4.48
C LYS A 16 8.66 -14.06 4.11
N ARG A 17 8.61 -13.75 2.81
CA ARG A 17 8.76 -12.38 2.30
C ARG A 17 7.44 -11.62 2.22
N LEU A 18 6.32 -12.33 2.14
CA LEU A 18 5.00 -11.76 1.96
C LEU A 18 4.67 -10.62 2.95
N PRO A 19 4.95 -10.72 4.27
CA PRO A 19 4.67 -9.63 5.19
C PRO A 19 5.41 -8.34 4.84
N TYR A 20 6.70 -8.44 4.49
CA TYR A 20 7.49 -7.28 4.08
C TYR A 20 6.92 -6.64 2.80
N PHE A 21 6.58 -7.48 1.82
CA PHE A 21 6.04 -7.02 0.55
C PHE A 21 4.73 -6.25 0.74
N ILE A 22 3.79 -6.78 1.53
CA ILE A 22 2.51 -6.09 1.77
C ILE A 22 2.75 -4.73 2.42
N GLU A 23 3.51 -4.69 3.51
CA GLU A 23 3.68 -3.47 4.32
C GLU A 23 4.53 -2.39 3.64
N HIS A 24 5.64 -2.77 3.01
CA HIS A 24 6.66 -1.80 2.58
C HIS A 24 6.66 -1.56 1.08
N VAL A 25 6.02 -2.43 0.31
CA VAL A 25 5.99 -2.35 -1.16
C VAL A 25 4.58 -2.04 -1.61
N TYR A 26 3.63 -2.94 -1.36
CA TYR A 26 2.28 -2.81 -1.87
C TYR A 26 1.53 -1.62 -1.26
N ASN A 27 1.49 -1.55 0.07
CA ASN A 27 0.77 -0.50 0.79
C ASN A 27 1.35 0.89 0.55
N GLN A 28 2.67 1.00 0.31
CA GLN A 28 3.41 2.26 0.24
C GLN A 28 3.77 2.73 -1.17
N LYS A 29 4.09 1.81 -2.08
CA LYS A 29 4.79 2.11 -3.34
C LYS A 29 4.17 1.32 -4.50
N ARG A 30 3.09 1.83 -5.09
CA ARG A 30 2.54 1.27 -6.32
C ARG A 30 2.90 2.12 -7.54
N LEU A 31 3.54 1.50 -8.53
CA LEU A 31 4.16 2.16 -9.69
C LEU A 31 3.16 2.59 -10.79
N HIS A 32 1.87 2.30 -10.66
CA HIS A 32 0.85 2.66 -11.66
C HIS A 32 0.20 4.02 -11.39
N SER A 33 1.00 5.00 -10.97
CA SER A 33 0.52 6.36 -10.69
C SER A 33 -0.07 7.07 -11.93
N SER A 34 0.30 6.63 -13.13
CA SER A 34 -0.23 7.16 -14.41
C SER A 34 -1.73 6.94 -14.60
N LEU A 35 -2.35 6.02 -13.86
CA LEU A 35 -3.81 5.79 -13.89
C LEU A 35 -4.55 6.52 -12.75
N GLY A 36 -3.86 7.39 -12.01
CA GLY A 36 -4.41 8.03 -10.81
C GLY A 36 -4.63 7.06 -9.64
N TYR A 37 -4.09 5.84 -9.74
CA TYR A 37 -4.11 4.88 -8.65
C TYR A 37 -3.25 5.39 -7.50
N ARG A 38 -3.78 5.32 -6.29
CA ARG A 38 -3.09 5.70 -5.05
C ARG A 38 -2.83 4.48 -4.19
N PRO A 39 -1.65 4.37 -3.57
CA PRO A 39 -1.38 3.29 -2.63
C PRO A 39 -2.39 3.26 -1.47
N PRO A 40 -2.72 2.08 -0.94
CA PRO A 40 -3.64 1.93 0.19
C PRO A 40 -3.37 2.89 1.35
N ASP A 41 -2.11 3.02 1.76
CA ASP A 41 -1.71 3.92 2.85
C ASP A 41 -2.06 5.39 2.58
N GLU A 42 -1.87 5.84 1.33
CA GLU A 42 -2.21 7.19 0.94
C GLU A 42 -3.73 7.39 0.95
N PHE A 43 -4.46 6.43 0.40
CA PHE A 43 -5.91 6.44 0.37
C PHE A 43 -6.50 6.52 1.77
N GLU A 44 -6.11 5.63 2.67
CA GLU A 44 -6.59 5.62 4.06
C GLU A 44 -6.26 6.92 4.79
N ARG A 45 -5.03 7.44 4.64
CA ARG A 45 -4.66 8.74 5.25
C ARG A 45 -5.54 9.89 4.76
N MET A 46 -5.91 9.93 3.49
CA MET A 46 -6.81 10.96 2.98
C MET A 46 -8.22 10.81 3.53
N HIS A 47 -8.76 9.59 3.58
CA HIS A 47 -10.10 9.34 4.10
C HIS A 47 -10.20 9.63 5.60
N LEU A 48 -9.19 9.28 6.39
CA LEU A 48 -9.11 9.64 7.81
C LEU A 48 -9.01 11.16 8.01
N LYS A 49 -8.27 11.87 7.16
CA LYS A 49 -8.23 13.34 7.19
C LYS A 49 -9.60 13.94 6.89
N ILE A 50 -10.27 13.48 5.83
CA ILE A 50 -11.60 13.96 5.44
C ILE A 50 -12.62 13.72 6.56
N GLN A 51 -12.63 12.52 7.15
CA GLN A 51 -13.52 12.20 8.27
C GLN A 51 -13.27 13.11 9.47
N LYS A 52 -12.00 13.33 9.84
CA LYS A 52 -11.65 14.25 10.93
C LYS A 52 -12.08 15.67 10.63
N THR A 53 -11.78 16.19 9.44
CA THR A 53 -12.15 17.56 9.05
C THR A 53 -13.66 17.76 9.05
N CYS A 54 -14.43 16.79 8.56
CA CYS A 54 -15.89 16.81 8.61
C CYS A 54 -16.41 16.83 10.05
N LEU A 55 -15.84 15.99 10.93
CA LEU A 55 -16.23 15.93 12.34
C LEU A 55 -16.00 17.27 13.06
N ILE A 56 -14.88 17.94 12.78
CA ILE A 56 -14.54 19.25 13.37
C ILE A 56 -15.40 20.37 12.77
N ALA A 57 -15.80 20.28 11.51
CA ALA A 57 -16.68 21.26 10.87
C ALA A 57 -18.16 21.16 11.31
N LEU A 58 -18.55 20.05 11.96
CA LEU A 58 -19.89 19.80 12.48
C LEU A 58 -20.05 20.13 13.98
N THR A 59 -18.98 20.60 14.64
CA THR A 59 -18.95 21.08 16.03
C THR A 59 -18.70 22.58 16.07
#